data_AF-A0A7K0D163-F1
#
_entry.id   AF-A0A7K0D163-F1
#
_cell.length_a   1.000
_cell.length_b   1.000
_cell.length_c   1.000
_cell.angle_alpha   90.00
_cell.angle_beta   90.00
_cell.angle_gamma   90.00
#
_symmetry.space_group_name_H-M   'P 1'
#
loop_
_entity.id
_entity.type
_entity.pdbx_description
1 polymer ?
#
loop_
_entity_poly.entity_id
_entity_poly.type
_entity_poly.pdbx_seq_one_letter_code
_entity_poly.pdbx_strand_id
1 'polypeptide(L)'
;MKAAALTALSAALLLFAPAFAQAAPPLPNLNPSPDQMCASTQQIVNTVRAQHPNATPDQIADNYDQMMNAKVPGYQLVQGQQHQQLLQLIHACGIR
;
A
#
# COMPACT_ATOMS: atom_id res chain seq x y z
N MET A 1 68.47 -1.84 12.40
CA MET A 1 67.38 -2.72 12.86
C MET A 1 66.09 -1.91 12.76
N LYS A 2 65.32 -1.98 11.66
CA LYS A 2 64.24 -2.93 11.30
C LYS A 2 62.89 -2.62 12.00
N ALA A 3 61.88 -2.36 11.17
CA ALA A 3 60.42 -2.42 11.40
C ALA A 3 59.80 -1.30 12.26
N ALA A 4 58.89 -0.47 11.72
CA ALA A 4 57.42 -0.68 11.64
C ALA A 4 56.76 -0.40 13.02
N ALA A 5 55.60 0.23 13.18
CA ALA A 5 54.39 0.19 12.39
C ALA A 5 53.37 1.21 12.96
N LEU A 6 52.59 1.81 12.07
CA LEU A 6 51.14 2.00 12.19
C LEU A 6 50.58 2.63 13.49
N THR A 7 50.60 3.96 13.52
CA THR A 7 49.56 4.76 14.19
C THR A 7 48.27 4.68 13.40
N ALA A 8 47.24 4.01 13.94
CA ALA A 8 45.81 4.33 13.75
C ALA A 8 44.94 3.25 14.41
N LEU A 9 44.82 3.29 15.74
CA LEU A 9 43.72 2.61 16.43
C LEU A 9 42.50 3.53 16.39
N SER A 10 41.93 3.71 15.20
CA SER A 10 40.73 4.51 14.99
C SER A 10 39.53 3.68 15.45
N ALA A 11 39.04 4.03 16.64
CA ALA A 11 37.69 3.83 17.16
C ALA A 11 36.84 2.78 16.41
N ALA A 12 36.79 1.57 16.96
CA ALA A 12 35.67 0.66 16.76
C ALA A 12 34.43 1.28 17.42
N LEU A 13 33.83 2.27 16.74
CA LEU A 13 32.42 2.62 16.94
C LEU A 13 31.62 1.45 16.40
N LEU A 14 31.40 0.47 17.29
CA LEU A 14 30.37 -0.54 17.15
C LEU A 14 29.04 0.21 17.01
N LEU A 15 28.67 0.44 15.75
CA LEU A 15 27.33 0.77 15.34
C LEU A 15 26.43 -0.33 15.88
N PHE A 16 25.76 -0.06 17.00
CA PHE A 16 24.54 -0.74 17.38
C PHE A 16 23.50 -0.41 16.30
N ALA A 17 23.59 -1.11 15.18
CA ALA A 17 22.47 -1.22 14.27
C ALA A 17 21.31 -1.80 15.11
N PRO A 18 20.15 -1.14 15.19
CA PRO A 18 19.00 -1.77 15.80
C PRO A 18 18.79 -3.06 15.03
N ALA A 19 18.86 -4.18 15.73
CA ALA A 19 18.43 -5.45 15.19
C ALA A 19 17.00 -5.22 14.72
N PHE A 20 16.79 -5.13 13.41
CA PHE A 20 15.49 -5.30 12.81
C PHE A 20 15.10 -6.72 13.22
N ALA A 21 14.36 -6.82 14.31
CA ALA A 21 13.55 -7.98 14.59
C ALA A 21 12.81 -8.24 13.29
N GLN A 22 13.20 -9.31 12.61
CA GLN A 22 12.44 -9.84 11.49
C GLN A 22 11.14 -10.30 12.11
N ALA A 23 10.21 -9.35 12.28
CA ALA A 23 8.84 -9.62 12.62
C ALA A 23 8.42 -10.65 11.58
N ALA A 24 8.09 -11.85 12.05
CA ALA A 24 7.42 -12.85 11.24
C ALA A 24 6.39 -12.11 10.38
N PRO A 25 6.32 -12.38 9.06
CA PRO A 25 5.44 -11.64 8.17
C PRO A 25 4.07 -11.57 8.86
N PRO A 26 3.55 -10.35 9.11
CA PRO A 26 2.33 -10.22 9.87
C PRO A 26 1.27 -11.10 9.20
N LEU A 27 0.65 -11.99 9.98
CA LEU A 27 -0.50 -12.74 9.53
C LEU A 27 -1.46 -11.74 8.86
N PRO A 28 -2.09 -12.09 7.71
CA PRO A 28 -2.98 -11.17 7.02
C PRO A 28 -4.01 -10.66 8.02
N ASN A 29 -3.97 -9.35 8.28
CA ASN A 29 -4.81 -8.74 9.29
C ASN A 29 -6.26 -8.84 8.80
N LEU A 30 -7.03 -9.75 9.43
CA LEU A 30 -8.43 -10.02 9.08
C LEU A 30 -9.32 -8.78 9.30
N ASN A 31 -8.84 -7.78 10.06
CA ASN A 31 -9.44 -6.46 10.21
C ASN A 31 -8.41 -5.39 9.83
N PRO A 32 -8.35 -4.95 8.56
CA PRO A 32 -7.42 -3.92 8.14
C PRO A 32 -7.64 -2.64 8.95
N SER A 33 -6.54 -1.99 9.36
CA SER A 33 -6.65 -0.69 10.03
C SER A 33 -7.23 0.36 9.06
N PRO A 34 -7.80 1.46 9.58
CA PRO A 34 -8.27 2.57 8.73
C PRO A 34 -7.22 3.05 7.72
N ASP A 35 -5.95 3.18 8.14
CA ASP A 35 -4.85 3.55 7.25
C ASP A 35 -4.61 2.53 6.14
N GLN A 36 -4.71 1.23 6.44
CA GLN A 36 -4.56 0.16 5.44
C GLN A 36 -5.71 0.17 4.43
N MET A 37 -6.93 0.45 4.88
CA MET A 37 -8.09 0.61 3.98
C MET A 37 -7.90 1.82 3.06
N CYS A 38 -7.42 2.94 3.59
CA CYS A 38 -7.13 4.13 2.78
C CYS A 38 -5.99 3.91 1.79
N ALA A 39 -4.90 3.26 2.20
CA ALA A 39 -3.80 2.94 1.30
C ALA A 39 -4.25 2.02 0.15
N SER A 40 -5.06 0.99 0.46
CA SER A 40 -5.62 0.08 -0.56
C SER A 40 -6.56 0.82 -1.53
N THR A 41 -7.40 1.71 -0.99
CA THR A 41 -8.31 2.56 -1.78
C THR A 41 -7.52 3.49 -2.71
N GLN A 42 -6.44 4.10 -2.21
CA GLN A 42 -5.56 4.95 -3.02
C GLN A 42 -4.93 4.16 -4.16
N GLN A 43 -4.55 2.89 -3.96
CA GLN A 43 -4.03 2.05 -5.04
C GLN A 43 -5.07 1.77 -6.12
N ILE A 44 -6.32 1.51 -5.74
CA ILE A 44 -7.43 1.36 -6.69
C ILE A 44 -7.62 2.65 -7.50
N VAL A 45 -7.70 3.80 -6.81
CA VAL A 45 -7.85 5.12 -7.44
C VAL A 45 -6.71 5.40 -8.42
N ASN A 46 -5.46 5.15 -8.01
CA ASN A 46 -4.29 5.33 -8.86
C ASN A 46 -4.32 4.43 -10.10
N THR A 47 -4.80 3.18 -9.94
CA THR A 47 -4.93 2.23 -11.04
C THR A 47 -5.93 2.70 -12.08
N VAL A 48 -7.08 3.21 -11.63
CA VAL A 48 -8.07 3.80 -12.53
C VAL A 48 -7.52 5.05 -13.19
N ARG A 49 -6.86 5.93 -12.43
CA ARG A 49 -6.30 7.19 -12.94
C ARG A 49 -5.14 7.02 -13.92
N ALA A 50 -4.43 5.91 -13.85
CA ALA A 50 -3.43 5.57 -14.85
C ALA A 50 -4.05 5.47 -16.26
N GLN A 51 -5.34 5.14 -16.36
CA GLN A 51 -6.10 5.06 -17.61
C GLN A 51 -7.04 6.27 -17.80
N HIS A 52 -7.56 6.82 -16.70
CA HIS A 52 -8.52 7.93 -16.67
C HIS A 52 -8.03 9.04 -15.72
N PRO A 53 -7.07 9.89 -16.14
CA PRO A 53 -6.33 10.78 -15.23
C PRO A 53 -7.18 11.80 -14.48
N ASN A 54 -8.35 12.15 -15.00
CA ASN A 54 -9.28 13.12 -14.40
C ASN A 54 -10.57 12.46 -13.88
N ALA A 55 -10.56 11.15 -13.63
CA ALA A 55 -11.74 10.45 -13.14
C ALA A 55 -12.19 11.03 -11.79
N THR A 56 -13.46 11.40 -11.71
CA THR A 56 -14.15 11.75 -10.46
C THR A 56 -14.29 10.52 -9.57
N PRO A 57 -14.57 10.67 -8.25
CA PRO A 57 -14.83 9.53 -7.35
C PRO A 57 -15.84 8.52 -7.91
N ASP A 58 -16.98 9.00 -8.43
CA ASP A 58 -18.00 8.16 -9.07
C ASP A 58 -17.44 7.41 -10.28
N GLN A 59 -16.73 8.12 -11.16
CA GLN A 59 -16.09 7.49 -12.31
C GLN A 59 -15.02 6.48 -11.89
N ILE A 60 -14.33 6.68 -10.77
CA ILE A 60 -13.36 5.72 -10.26
C ILE A 60 -14.06 4.42 -9.86
N ALA A 61 -15.18 4.51 -9.15
CA ALA A 61 -15.95 3.34 -8.75
C ALA A 61 -16.55 2.61 -9.95
N ASP A 62 -17.11 3.34 -10.92
CA ASP A 62 -17.64 2.76 -12.16
C ASP A 62 -16.56 2.03 -12.99
N ASN A 63 -15.40 2.66 -13.18
CA ASN A 63 -14.30 2.05 -13.94
C ASN A 63 -13.72 0.84 -13.19
N TYR A 64 -13.63 0.90 -11.86
CA TYR A 64 -13.23 -0.24 -11.06
C TYR A 64 -14.20 -1.42 -11.19
N ASP A 65 -15.51 -1.14 -11.17
CA ASP A 65 -16.53 -2.17 -11.40
C ASP A 65 -16.41 -2.82 -12.78
N GLN A 66 -16.16 -2.04 -13.83
CA GLN A 66 -15.92 -2.57 -15.17
C GLN A 66 -14.70 -3.49 -15.19
N MET A 67 -13.59 -3.09 -14.56
CA MET A 67 -12.39 -3.91 -14.45
C MET A 67 -12.65 -5.21 -13.69
N MET A 68 -13.41 -5.16 -12.60
CA MET A 68 -13.72 -6.31 -11.77
C MET A 68 -14.69 -7.26 -12.46
N ASN A 69 -15.72 -6.74 -13.12
CA ASN A 69 -16.67 -7.54 -13.89
C ASN A 69 -15.99 -8.29 -15.04
N ALA A 70 -14.93 -7.72 -15.63
CA ALA A 70 -14.14 -8.38 -16.67
C ALA A 70 -13.20 -9.48 -16.13
N LYS A 71 -12.80 -9.42 -14.86
CA LYS A 71 -11.78 -10.30 -14.26
C LYS A 71 -12.34 -11.34 -13.30
N VAL A 72 -13.47 -11.03 -12.65
CA VAL A 72 -14.04 -11.82 -11.56
C VAL A 72 -15.42 -12.34 -11.96
N PRO A 73 -15.53 -13.64 -12.30
CA PRO A 73 -16.81 -14.27 -12.58
C PRO A 73 -17.77 -14.09 -11.41
N GLY A 74 -18.99 -13.62 -11.68
CA GLY A 74 -20.01 -13.42 -10.65
C GLY A 74 -19.88 -12.13 -9.83
N TYR A 75 -18.95 -11.22 -10.16
CA TYR A 75 -18.80 -9.93 -9.47
C TYR A 75 -20.11 -9.12 -9.43
N GLN A 76 -20.95 -9.24 -10.45
CA GLN A 76 -22.27 -8.59 -10.55
C GLN A 76 -23.17 -8.83 -9.32
N LEU A 77 -23.00 -9.97 -8.64
CA LEU A 77 -23.76 -10.31 -7.43
C LEU A 77 -23.41 -9.41 -6.23
N VAL A 78 -22.19 -8.86 -6.21
CA VAL A 78 -21.66 -8.02 -5.12
C VAL A 78 -21.30 -6.61 -5.57
N GLN A 79 -21.44 -6.31 -6.86
CA GLN A 79 -21.05 -5.05 -7.48
C GLN A 79 -21.64 -3.84 -6.74
N GLY A 80 -22.96 -3.82 -6.51
CA GLY A 80 -23.60 -2.68 -5.86
C GLY A 80 -23.06 -2.39 -4.46
N GLN A 81 -22.75 -3.44 -3.68
CA GLN A 81 -22.15 -3.28 -2.36
C GLN A 81 -20.71 -2.78 -2.45
N GLN A 82 -19.90 -3.37 -3.33
CA GLN A 82 -18.49 -3.01 -3.50
C GLN A 82 -18.33 -1.59 -4.03
N HIS A 83 -19.20 -1.18 -4.95
CA HIS A 83 -19.25 0.17 -5.49
C HIS A 83 -19.49 1.20 -4.38
N GLN A 84 -20.53 1.00 -3.57
CA GLN A 84 -20.86 1.91 -2.47
C GLN A 84 -19.75 1.94 -1.41
N GLN A 85 -19.17 0.78 -1.08
CA GLN A 85 -18.06 0.71 -0.13
C GLN A 85 -16.83 1.45 -0.64
N LEU A 86 -16.49 1.31 -1.91
CA LEU A 86 -15.38 2.03 -2.53
C LEU A 86 -15.60 3.53 -2.51
N LEU A 87 -16.79 4.01 -2.89
CA LEU A 87 -17.12 5.45 -2.82
C LEU A 87 -17.00 5.97 -1.40
N GLN A 88 -17.56 5.26 -0.42
CA GLN A 88 -17.46 5.64 0.99
C GLN A 88 -16.01 5.74 1.45
N LEU A 89 -15.15 4.80 1.07
CA LEU A 89 -13.73 4.83 1.41
C LEU A 89 -13.00 5.98 0.71
N ILE A 90 -13.29 6.25 -0.56
CA ILE A 90 -12.71 7.39 -1.30
C ILE A 90 -13.03 8.70 -0.56
N HIS A 91 -14.29 8.88 -0.17
CA HIS A 91 -14.72 10.06 0.59
C HIS A 91 -14.13 10.11 2.00
N ALA A 92 -14.18 9.00 2.75
CA ALA A 92 -13.70 8.93 4.13
C ALA A 92 -12.18 9.15 4.23
N CYS A 93 -11.41 8.67 3.25
CA CYS A 93 -9.97 8.85 3.16
C CYS A 93 -9.57 10.20 2.54
N GLY A 94 -10.53 11.02 2.11
CA GLY A 94 -10.27 12.35 1.52
C GLY A 94 -9.59 12.29 0.15
N ILE A 95 -9.74 11.18 -0.57
CA ILE A 95 -9.10 10.96 -1.87
C ILE A 95 -9.91 11.71 -2.93
N ARG A 96 -9.28 12.68 -3.59
CA ARG A 96 -9.92 13.57 -4.57
C ARG A 96 -9.49 13.28 -5.96
#